data_AF-A0A1U7J0F8-F1
#
_entry.id   AF-A0A1U7J0F8-F1
#
_cell.length_a   1.000
_cell.length_b   1.000
_cell.length_c   1.000
_cell.angle_alpha   90.00
_cell.angle_beta   90.00
_cell.angle_gamma   90.00
#
_symmetry.space_group_name_H-M   'P 1'
#
loop_
_entity.id
_entity.type
_entity.pdbx_description
1 polymer ?
#
loop_
_entity_poly.entity_id
_entity_poly.type
_entity_poly.pdbx_seq_one_letter_code
_entity_poly.pdbx_strand_id
1 'polypeptide(L)'
;MRNPNQRLILTLGLGWLAFAGLGLGLRQFLSGPAVTVIIDRSYCAPAQWQERVSDRYASLYAEQEQRQLTIDQVIYVSDLGQEVAAAIPSPEDVQTLSTYGRSNPTQMQQATTENPDATVLSCGN
;
A
#
# COMPACT_ATOMS: atom_id res chain seq x y z
N MET A 1 19.96 49.26 26.39
CA MET A 1 19.96 49.67 24.96
C MET A 1 19.87 48.40 24.12
N ARG A 2 18.74 48.16 23.44
CA ARG A 2 18.48 46.91 22.70
C ARG A 2 18.99 47.11 21.27
N ASN A 3 20.13 46.49 20.93
CA ASN A 3 20.84 46.73 19.67
C ASN A 3 19.95 46.38 18.47
N PRO A 4 19.82 47.25 17.45
CA PRO A 4 18.95 47.03 16.29
C PRO A 4 19.28 45.73 15.52
N ASN A 5 20.54 45.31 15.55
CA ASN A 5 21.03 44.06 14.95
C ASN A 5 20.38 42.81 15.56
N GLN A 6 20.01 42.87 16.84
CA GLN A 6 19.42 41.73 17.56
C GLN A 6 17.97 41.47 17.12
N ARG A 7 17.23 42.52 16.75
CA ARG A 7 15.87 42.38 16.19
C ARG A 7 15.92 41.79 14.77
N LEU A 8 16.89 42.19 13.97
CA LEU A 8 17.08 41.71 12.60
C LEU A 8 17.40 40.21 12.56
N ILE A 9 18.29 39.75 13.44
CA ILE A 9 18.63 38.33 13.59
C ILE A 9 17.41 37.53 14.07
N LEU A 10 16.61 38.07 15.00
CA LEU A 10 15.40 37.41 15.50
C LEU A 10 14.35 37.24 14.41
N THR A 11 14.11 38.27 13.59
CA THR A 11 13.15 38.21 12.48
C THR A 11 13.62 37.30 11.34
N LEU A 12 14.92 37.30 11.00
CA LEU A 12 15.46 36.36 10.03
C LEU A 12 15.41 34.92 10.55
N GLY A 13 15.76 34.70 11.81
CA GLY A 13 15.70 33.38 12.43
C GLY A 13 14.28 32.83 12.48
N LEU A 14 13.29 33.66 12.83
CA LEU A 14 11.87 33.29 12.79
C LEU A 14 11.38 32.99 11.37
N GLY A 15 11.81 33.78 10.37
CA GLY A 15 11.48 33.52 8.96
C GLY A 15 12.02 32.17 8.49
N TRP A 16 13.28 31.85 8.81
CA TRP A 16 13.89 30.55 8.49
C TRP A 16 13.25 29.39 9.24
N LEU A 17 12.90 29.57 10.53
CA LEU A 17 12.18 28.54 11.30
C LEU A 17 10.78 28.27 10.74
N ALA A 18 10.05 29.31 10.35
CA ALA A 18 8.75 29.15 9.70
C ALA A 18 8.87 28.41 8.36
N PHE A 19 9.90 28.73 7.57
CA PHE A 19 10.15 28.08 6.28
C PHE A 19 10.58 26.60 6.45
N ALA A 20 11.44 26.31 7.43
CA ALA A 20 11.85 24.95 7.76
C ALA A 20 10.68 24.12 8.31
N GLY A 21 9.83 24.72 9.14
CA GLY A 21 8.61 24.09 9.66
C GLY A 21 7.62 23.73 8.55
N LEU A 22 7.39 24.64 7.60
CA LEU A 22 6.56 24.38 6.41
C LEU A 22 7.14 23.28 5.51
N GLY A 23 8.45 23.27 5.29
CA GLY A 23 9.12 22.23 4.50
C GLY A 23 9.03 20.83 5.12
N LEU A 24 9.14 20.73 6.45
CA LEU A 24 8.98 19.46 7.17
C LEU A 24 7.52 19.00 7.22
N GLY A 25 6.58 19.93 7.40
CA GLY A 25 5.14 19.63 7.42
C GLY A 25 4.64 19.02 6.11
N LEU A 26 5.09 19.55 4.96
CA LEU A 26 4.74 19.01 3.64
C LEU A 26 5.29 17.59 3.44
N ARG A 27 6.47 17.29 3.95
CA ARG A 27 7.09 15.97 3.78
C ARG A 27 6.34 14.85 4.50
N GLN A 28 5.78 15.11 5.69
CA GLN A 28 4.99 14.10 6.41
C GLN A 28 3.63 13.84 5.76
N PHE A 29 3.00 14.89 5.20
CA PHE A 29 1.68 14.78 4.57
C PHE A 29 1.71 14.10 3.18
N LEU A 30 2.88 13.98 2.56
CA LEU A 30 3.09 13.38 1.24
C LEU A 30 3.41 11.88 1.29
N SER A 31 3.28 11.24 2.44
CA SER A 31 3.33 9.77 2.51
C SER A 31 2.06 9.26 1.82
N GLY A 32 2.19 8.62 0.66
CA GLY A 32 1.04 8.13 -0.12
C GLY A 32 0.13 7.21 0.71
N PRO A 33 -1.16 7.07 0.33
CA PRO A 33 -2.09 6.17 1.01
C PRO A 33 -1.50 4.76 1.14
N ALA A 34 -1.50 4.24 2.36
CA ALA A 34 -1.13 2.86 2.63
C ALA A 34 -2.35 1.96 2.36
N VAL A 35 -2.14 0.87 1.61
CA VAL A 35 -3.19 -0.08 1.24
C VAL A 35 -2.78 -1.49 1.60
N THR A 36 -3.72 -2.28 2.10
CA THR A 36 -3.58 -3.73 2.23
C THR A 36 -4.05 -4.38 0.94
N VAL A 37 -3.34 -5.37 0.41
CA VAL A 37 -3.82 -6.11 -0.77
C VAL A 37 -4.26 -7.49 -0.34
N ILE A 38 -5.52 -7.83 -0.60
CA ILE A 38 -6.07 -9.16 -0.34
C ILE A 38 -6.14 -9.90 -1.66
N ILE A 39 -5.50 -11.07 -1.75
CA ILE A 39 -5.43 -11.88 -2.95
C ILE A 39 -6.14 -13.21 -2.70
N ASP A 40 -7.21 -13.47 -3.45
CA ASP A 40 -7.86 -14.79 -3.47
C ASP A 40 -7.00 -15.76 -4.28
N ARG A 41 -6.40 -16.75 -3.61
CA ARG A 41 -5.56 -17.80 -4.21
C ARG A 41 -6.34 -19.04 -4.63
N SER A 42 -7.67 -18.99 -4.63
CA SER A 42 -8.49 -20.08 -5.14
C SER A 42 -8.14 -20.42 -6.59
N TYR A 43 -8.40 -21.67 -6.97
CA TYR A 43 -8.09 -22.16 -8.30
C TYR A 43 -8.74 -21.31 -9.39
N CYS A 44 -7.92 -20.85 -10.32
CA CYS A 44 -8.35 -20.11 -11.50
C CYS A 44 -7.57 -20.54 -12.75
N ALA A 45 -8.13 -20.27 -13.92
CA ALA A 45 -7.41 -20.50 -15.17
C ALA A 45 -6.21 -19.54 -15.27
N PRO A 46 -5.04 -19.97 -15.78
CA PRO A 46 -3.84 -19.13 -15.84
C PRO A 46 -4.05 -17.78 -16.53
N ALA A 47 -4.85 -17.73 -17.59
CA ALA A 47 -5.18 -16.49 -18.28
C ALA A 47 -5.99 -15.51 -17.40
N GLN A 48 -6.92 -16.04 -16.59
CA GLN A 48 -7.72 -15.23 -15.67
C GLN A 48 -6.90 -14.75 -14.47
N TRP A 49 -5.99 -15.59 -13.97
CA TRP A 49 -5.03 -15.20 -12.95
C TRP A 49 -4.20 -14.00 -13.40
N GLN A 50 -3.64 -14.12 -14.60
CA GLN A 50 -2.78 -13.11 -15.18
C GLN A 50 -3.52 -11.77 -15.27
N GLU A 51 -4.67 -11.75 -15.94
CA GLU A 51 -5.39 -10.51 -16.23
C GLU A 51 -6.00 -9.87 -14.97
N ARG A 52 -6.60 -10.68 -14.06
CA ARG A 52 -7.39 -10.14 -12.94
C ARG A 52 -6.60 -9.92 -11.66
N VAL A 53 -5.56 -10.71 -11.43
CA VAL A 53 -4.80 -10.68 -10.18
C VAL A 53 -3.38 -10.19 -10.45
N SER A 54 -2.63 -10.87 -11.30
CA SER A 54 -1.21 -10.58 -11.52
C SER A 54 -0.99 -9.18 -12.11
N ASP A 55 -1.69 -8.85 -13.21
CA ASP A 55 -1.51 -7.56 -13.91
C ASP A 55 -2.03 -6.39 -13.05
N ARG A 56 -3.10 -6.64 -12.29
CA ARG A 56 -3.65 -5.65 -11.35
C ARG A 56 -2.70 -5.41 -10.18
N TYR A 57 -2.11 -6.47 -9.62
CA TYR A 57 -1.10 -6.36 -8.58
C TYR A 57 0.16 -5.64 -9.09
N ALA A 58 0.64 -5.99 -10.29
CA ALA A 58 1.78 -5.32 -10.92
C ALA A 58 1.54 -3.81 -11.09
N SER A 59 0.31 -3.41 -11.41
CA SER A 59 -0.08 -2.00 -11.50
C SER A 59 0.02 -1.29 -10.14
N LEU A 60 -0.49 -1.91 -9.06
CA LEU A 60 -0.37 -1.36 -7.69
C LEU A 60 1.10 -1.28 -7.25
N TYR A 61 1.90 -2.28 -7.60
CA TYR A 61 3.33 -2.30 -7.29
C TYR A 61 4.07 -1.17 -8.03
N ALA A 62 3.73 -0.90 -9.29
CA ALA A 62 4.28 0.23 -10.03
C ALA A 62 3.86 1.59 -9.43
N GLU A 63 2.61 1.71 -8.94
CA GLU A 63 2.14 2.90 -8.21
C GLU A 63 2.91 3.10 -6.89
N GLN A 64 3.28 2.00 -6.20
CA GLN A 64 4.17 2.04 -5.04
C GLN A 64 5.57 2.57 -5.40
N GLU A 65 6.17 2.10 -6.50
CA GLU A 65 7.48 2.58 -6.95
C GLU A 65 7.46 4.08 -7.28
N GLN A 66 6.34 4.56 -7.83
CA GLN A 66 6.11 5.97 -8.10
C GLN A 66 5.72 6.78 -6.86
N ARG A 67 5.70 6.16 -5.68
CA ARG A 67 5.31 6.75 -4.38
C ARG A 67 3.89 7.33 -4.36
N GLN A 68 3.02 6.82 -5.22
CA GLN A 68 1.60 7.21 -5.25
C GLN A 68 0.80 6.50 -4.17
N LEU A 69 1.21 5.29 -3.81
CA LEU A 69 0.66 4.50 -2.70
C LEU A 69 1.78 3.75 -1.98
N THR A 70 1.45 3.06 -0.90
CA THR A 70 2.33 2.09 -0.24
C THR A 70 1.54 0.82 0.03
N ILE A 71 2.04 -0.33 -0.43
CA ILE A 71 1.46 -1.63 -0.07
C ILE A 71 2.01 -2.00 1.30
N ASP A 72 1.15 -1.96 2.31
CA ASP A 72 1.56 -2.20 3.70
C ASP A 72 1.70 -3.70 4.00
N GLN A 73 0.79 -4.50 3.44
CA GLN A 73 0.79 -5.95 3.58
C GLN A 73 0.01 -6.61 2.44
N VAL A 74 0.32 -7.89 2.20
CA VAL A 74 -0.43 -8.75 1.29
C VAL A 74 -1.00 -9.93 2.06
N ILE A 75 -2.30 -10.16 1.93
CA ILE A 75 -3.02 -11.25 2.59
C ILE A 75 -3.54 -12.21 1.52
N TYR A 76 -3.09 -13.45 1.58
CA TYR A 76 -3.58 -14.52 0.75
C TYR A 76 -4.78 -15.20 1.39
N VAL A 77 -5.86 -15.37 0.63
CA VAL A 77 -7.08 -16.03 1.09
C VAL A 77 -7.38 -17.24 0.21
N SER A 78 -7.73 -18.36 0.83
CA SER A 78 -8.19 -19.57 0.15
C SER A 78 -9.16 -20.36 1.04
N ASP A 79 -9.69 -21.47 0.55
CA ASP A 79 -10.44 -22.42 1.38
C ASP A 79 -9.60 -23.07 2.48
N LEU A 80 -8.27 -23.10 2.34
CA LEU A 80 -7.34 -23.63 3.33
C LEU A 80 -7.03 -22.65 4.47
N GLY A 81 -7.39 -21.37 4.32
CA GLY A 81 -7.16 -20.35 5.34
C GLY A 81 -6.75 -18.99 4.77
N GLN A 82 -6.42 -18.09 5.70
CA GLN A 82 -5.78 -16.80 5.41
C GLN A 82 -4.30 -16.85 5.81
N GLU A 83 -3.43 -16.32 4.97
CA GLU A 83 -2.00 -16.26 5.20
C GLU A 83 -1.49 -14.85 4.87
N VAL A 84 -0.86 -14.19 5.83
CA VAL A 84 -0.20 -12.90 5.59
C VAL A 84 1.18 -13.16 5.02
N ALA A 85 1.51 -12.52 3.90
CA ALA A 85 2.82 -12.61 3.30
C ALA A 85 3.88 -12.03 4.25
N ALA A 86 5.00 -12.74 4.42
CA ALA A 86 6.08 -12.30 5.31
C ALA A 86 6.78 -11.00 4.84
N ALA A 87 6.71 -10.73 3.53
CA ALA A 87 7.17 -9.50 2.90
C ALA A 87 6.24 -9.20 1.72
N ILE A 88 6.28 -7.95 1.22
CA ILE A 88 5.55 -7.58 0.01
C ILE A 88 6.15 -8.35 -1.17
N PRO A 89 5.39 -9.29 -1.79
CA PRO A 89 5.88 -10.12 -2.88
C PRO A 89 6.13 -9.27 -4.13
N SER A 90 7.08 -9.69 -4.96
CA SER A 90 7.26 -9.04 -6.26
C SER A 90 6.11 -9.41 -7.21
N PRO A 91 5.88 -8.64 -8.29
CA PRO A 91 4.91 -9.00 -9.31
C PRO A 91 5.14 -10.39 -9.92
N GLU A 92 6.41 -10.79 -10.09
CA GLU A 92 6.79 -12.10 -10.63
C GLU A 92 6.47 -13.23 -9.65
N ASP A 93 6.66 -13.00 -8.34
CA ASP A 93 6.26 -13.95 -7.30
C ASP A 93 4.74 -14.17 -7.33
N VAL A 94 3.95 -13.09 -7.43
CA VAL A 94 2.49 -13.17 -7.52
C VAL A 94 2.04 -13.87 -8.81
N GLN A 95 2.73 -13.62 -9.92
CA GLN A 95 2.44 -14.28 -11.19
C GLN A 95 2.61 -15.80 -11.12
N THR A 96 3.61 -16.26 -10.39
CA THR A 96 3.98 -17.68 -10.27
C THR A 96 3.35 -18.37 -9.05
N LEU A 97 2.54 -17.66 -8.26
CA LEU A 97 1.81 -18.23 -7.14
C LEU A 97 0.97 -19.42 -7.58
N SER A 98 1.08 -20.51 -6.84
CA SER A 98 0.20 -21.65 -7.03
C SER A 98 -1.21 -21.27 -6.57
N THR A 99 -2.16 -21.36 -7.50
CA THR A 99 -3.59 -21.21 -7.23
C THR A 99 -4.21 -22.59 -7.00
N TYR A 100 -4.80 -22.80 -5.84
CA TYR A 100 -5.33 -24.09 -5.42
C TYR A 100 -6.57 -23.90 -4.55
N GLY A 101 -7.38 -24.95 -4.48
CA GLY A 101 -8.60 -24.94 -3.67
C GLY A 101 -9.75 -24.17 -4.30
N ARG A 102 -10.78 -23.91 -3.50
CA ARG A 102 -12.00 -23.17 -3.89
C ARG A 102 -12.03 -21.79 -3.23
N SER A 103 -12.73 -20.85 -3.88
CA SER A 103 -12.96 -19.53 -3.27
C SER A 103 -13.81 -19.68 -2.01
N ASN A 104 -13.43 -18.97 -0.95
CA ASN A 104 -14.13 -18.97 0.33
C ASN A 104 -14.65 -17.55 0.61
N PRO A 105 -15.93 -17.26 0.28
CA PRO A 105 -16.48 -15.92 0.40
C PRO A 105 -16.53 -15.44 1.85
N THR A 106 -16.71 -16.34 2.81
CA THR A 106 -16.73 -16.00 4.25
C THR A 106 -15.37 -15.50 4.71
N GLN A 107 -14.28 -16.19 4.34
CA GLN A 107 -12.93 -15.75 4.69
C GLN A 107 -12.53 -14.47 3.95
N MET A 108 -12.92 -14.33 2.68
CA MET A 108 -12.72 -13.07 1.94
C MET A 108 -13.42 -11.89 2.60
N GLN A 109 -14.68 -12.09 3.01
CA GLN A 109 -15.43 -11.04 3.68
C GLN A 109 -14.86 -10.71 5.05
N GLN A 110 -14.37 -11.71 5.79
CA GLN A 110 -13.66 -11.49 7.03
C GLN A 110 -12.38 -10.67 6.82
N ALA A 111 -11.52 -11.06 5.89
CA ALA A 111 -10.27 -10.34 5.56
C ALA A 111 -10.55 -8.88 5.17
N THR A 112 -11.60 -8.65 4.38
CA THR A 112 -12.01 -7.30 3.94
C THR A 112 -12.61 -6.48 5.09
N THR A 113 -13.30 -7.13 6.03
CA THR A 113 -13.86 -6.45 7.21
C THR A 113 -12.75 -6.05 8.20
N GLU A 114 -11.76 -6.93 8.37
CA GLU A 114 -10.58 -6.67 9.20
C GLU A 114 -9.65 -5.61 8.59
N ASN A 115 -9.71 -5.42 7.27
CA ASN A 115 -8.90 -4.47 6.52
C ASN A 115 -9.78 -3.61 5.59
N PRO A 116 -10.48 -2.59 6.12
CA PRO A 116 -11.48 -1.82 5.37
C PRO A 116 -10.90 -1.02 4.19
N ASP A 117 -9.61 -0.67 4.24
CA ASP A 117 -8.90 0.04 3.16
C ASP A 117 -8.20 -0.93 2.18
N ALA A 118 -8.55 -2.22 2.23
CA ALA A 118 -7.90 -3.23 1.41
C ALA A 118 -8.38 -3.21 -0.05
N THR A 119 -7.43 -3.42 -0.97
CA THR A 119 -7.72 -3.72 -2.36
C THR A 119 -7.84 -5.23 -2.52
N VAL A 120 -9.03 -5.68 -2.91
CA VAL A 120 -9.31 -7.11 -3.15
C VAL A 120 -9.01 -7.46 -4.61
N LEU A 121 -8.16 -8.47 -4.80
CA LEU A 121 -7.85 -9.09 -6.08
C LEU A 121 -8.37 -10.52 -6.07
N SER A 122 -9.33 -10.82 -6.94
CA SER A 122 -9.89 -12.17 -7.05
C SER A 122 -10.15 -12.56 -8.50
N CYS A 123 -10.13 -13.86 -8.77
CA CYS A 123 -10.53 -14.39 -10.08
C CYS A 123 -12.04 -14.59 -10.20
N GLY A 124 -12.77 -14.57 -9.08
CA GLY A 124 -14.23 -14.59 -9.05
C GLY A 124 -14.83 -13.32 -9.64
N ASN A 125 -16.05 -13.43 -10.17
CA ASN A 125 -16.87 -12.26 -10.48
C ASN A 125 -17.50 -11.68 -9.21
#